data_AF-A0A146FUL9-F1
#
_entry.id   AF-A0A146FUL9-F1
#
_cell.length_a   1.000
_cell.length_b   1.000
_cell.length_c   1.000
_cell.angle_alpha   90.00
_cell.angle_beta   90.00
_cell.angle_gamma   90.00
#
_symmetry.space_group_name_H-M   'P 1'
#
loop_
_entity.id
_entity.type
_entity.pdbx_description
1 polymer ?
#
loop_
_entity_poly.entity_id
_entity_poly.type
_entity_poly.pdbx_seq_one_letter_code
_entity_poly.pdbx_strand_id
1 'polypeptide(L)'
;MLFKSALLATTLCLSATAAANTNAPVVTDNDDVTYYAQLQPKDNTTVRGAVTILPKPSGVGVLVSAHFWGIPDNEQQLVYHIHQKPVPKDGNCYSTGAHLDPYGRGDATPCDINAPQTCQVGDLSGKHGPIWAPDNEEFTTTYTDWFLSNVEGEPAFFGNLSLVVHAADNSRLACGNFVELK
;
A
#
# COMPACT_ATOMS: atom_id res chain seq x y z
N MET A 1 14.95 -41.38 52.75
CA MET A 1 14.47 -41.22 51.36
C MET A 1 13.97 -39.80 51.19
N LEU A 2 14.74 -38.91 50.56
CA LEU A 2 14.26 -37.59 50.13
C LEU A 2 14.97 -37.24 48.81
N PHE A 3 14.28 -37.46 47.70
CA PHE A 3 14.71 -36.98 46.38
C PHE A 3 14.29 -35.50 46.27
N LYS A 4 15.28 -34.60 46.16
CA LYS A 4 15.04 -33.20 45.78
C LYS A 4 15.03 -33.13 44.25
N SER A 5 13.85 -33.07 43.66
CA SER A 5 13.68 -32.76 42.24
C SER A 5 13.97 -31.29 42.00
N ALA A 6 15.02 -30.99 41.23
CA ALA A 6 15.28 -29.65 40.71
C ALA A 6 14.53 -29.49 39.38
N LEU A 7 13.56 -28.56 39.35
CA LEU A 7 12.87 -28.16 38.12
C LEU A 7 13.78 -27.15 37.40
N LEU A 8 14.29 -27.53 36.22
CA LEU A 8 15.06 -26.64 35.35
C LEU A 8 14.09 -25.92 34.41
N ALA A 9 13.80 -24.65 34.68
CA ALA A 9 12.97 -23.83 33.80
C ALA A 9 13.84 -23.24 32.67
N THR A 10 13.75 -23.81 31.47
CA THR A 10 14.36 -23.25 30.26
C THR A 10 13.47 -22.13 29.73
N THR A 11 13.84 -20.88 30.00
CA THR A 11 13.25 -19.68 29.37
C THR A 11 13.66 -19.63 27.90
N LEU A 12 12.69 -19.88 27.01
CA LEU A 12 12.82 -19.67 25.57
C LEU A 12 12.65 -18.17 25.30
N CYS A 13 13.76 -17.43 25.13
CA CYS A 13 13.71 -16.06 24.64
C CYS A 13 13.32 -16.07 23.16
N LEU A 14 12.05 -15.76 22.85
CA LEU A 14 11.67 -15.31 21.52
C LEU A 14 12.26 -13.91 21.32
N SER A 15 13.41 -13.83 20.67
CA SER A 15 13.93 -12.57 20.15
C SER A 15 13.08 -12.15 18.96
N ALA A 16 12.13 -11.24 19.18
CA ALA A 16 11.49 -10.50 18.11
C ALA A 16 12.55 -9.61 17.46
N THR A 17 13.05 -10.00 16.28
CA THR A 17 13.86 -9.12 15.46
C THR A 17 12.96 -8.00 14.97
N ALA A 18 13.05 -6.83 15.58
CA ALA A 18 12.49 -5.61 14.99
C ALA A 18 13.11 -5.45 13.59
N ALA A 19 12.27 -5.37 12.56
CA ALA A 19 12.75 -5.04 11.23
C ALA A 19 13.52 -3.71 11.33
N ALA A 20 14.78 -3.71 10.90
CA ALA A 20 15.57 -2.49 10.88
C ALA A 20 14.90 -1.51 9.92
N ASN A 21 14.66 -0.28 10.38
CA ASN A 21 14.14 0.79 9.52
C ASN A 21 15.23 1.13 8.49
N THR A 22 15.01 0.75 7.24
CA THR A 22 15.95 0.96 6.13
C THR A 22 15.26 1.64 4.96
N ASN A 23 16.02 2.32 4.11
CA ASN A 23 15.46 2.88 2.88
C ASN A 23 14.96 1.77 1.96
N ALA A 24 13.82 2.00 1.31
CA ALA A 24 13.35 1.16 0.22
C ALA A 24 14.33 1.25 -0.96
N PRO A 25 14.85 0.11 -1.45
CA PRO A 25 15.69 0.09 -2.64
C PRO A 25 14.84 0.41 -3.88
N VAL A 26 15.49 0.98 -4.89
CA VAL A 26 14.89 1.09 -6.22
C VAL A 26 14.69 -0.32 -6.77
N VAL A 27 13.48 -0.63 -7.22
CA VAL A 27 13.12 -1.92 -7.82
C VAL A 27 13.50 -1.93 -9.30
N THR A 28 14.15 -3.01 -9.71
CA THR A 28 14.44 -3.35 -11.11
C THR A 28 13.82 -4.70 -11.45
N ASP A 29 13.84 -5.05 -12.74
CA ASP A 29 13.50 -6.41 -13.21
C ASP A 29 12.08 -6.86 -12.86
N ASN A 30 11.12 -5.92 -12.89
CA ASN A 30 9.69 -6.22 -12.82
C ASN A 30 9.26 -7.12 -14.01
N ASP A 31 8.39 -8.08 -13.73
CA ASP A 31 7.81 -9.00 -14.73
C ASP A 31 6.99 -8.23 -15.78
N ASP A 32 6.92 -8.73 -17.02
CA ASP A 32 6.12 -8.16 -18.12
C ASP A 32 4.61 -8.43 -17.95
N VAL A 33 4.06 -7.96 -16.83
CA VAL A 33 2.70 -8.21 -16.37
C VAL A 33 2.07 -6.91 -15.88
N THR A 34 0.83 -6.67 -16.29
CA THR A 34 0.03 -5.52 -15.85
C THR A 34 -0.90 -5.93 -14.72
N TYR A 35 -0.94 -5.13 -13.66
CA TYR A 35 -1.88 -5.27 -12.55
C TYR A 35 -2.91 -4.15 -12.56
N TYR A 36 -4.11 -4.47 -12.08
CA TYR A 36 -5.23 -3.55 -12.00
C TYR A 36 -5.94 -3.71 -10.67
N ALA A 37 -6.28 -2.59 -10.03
CA ALA A 37 -7.14 -2.54 -8.86
C ALA A 37 -8.28 -1.57 -9.11
N GLN A 38 -9.52 -2.04 -8.94
CA GLN A 38 -10.72 -1.20 -8.98
C GLN A 38 -11.34 -1.11 -7.59
N LEU A 39 -11.66 0.11 -7.15
CA LEU A 39 -12.36 0.32 -5.89
C LEU A 39 -13.76 -0.29 -5.96
N GLN A 40 -14.08 -1.12 -4.96
CA GLN A 40 -15.42 -1.68 -4.81
C GLN A 40 -16.41 -0.56 -4.46
N PRO A 41 -17.61 -0.53 -5.07
CA PRO A 41 -18.68 0.33 -4.62
C PRO A 41 -18.99 0.13 -3.13
N LYS A 42 -19.20 1.23 -2.41
CA LYS A 42 -19.64 1.24 -1.01
C LYS A 42 -20.83 2.19 -0.87
N ASP A 43 -21.74 1.87 0.04
CA ASP A 43 -22.97 2.65 0.26
C ASP A 43 -22.71 3.97 1.00
N ASN A 44 -21.60 4.05 1.75
CA ASN A 44 -21.24 5.18 2.59
C ASN A 44 -20.25 6.17 1.92
N THR A 45 -19.91 5.98 0.65
CA THR A 45 -19.07 6.92 -0.09
C THR A 45 -19.38 6.94 -1.59
N THR A 46 -19.25 8.12 -2.19
CA THR A 46 -19.32 8.33 -3.64
C THR A 46 -18.01 7.98 -4.35
N VAL A 47 -16.90 7.87 -3.61
CA VAL A 47 -15.56 7.66 -4.18
C VAL A 47 -15.51 6.37 -4.96
N ARG A 48 -15.02 6.48 -6.19
CA ARG A 48 -14.71 5.38 -7.10
C ARG A 48 -13.35 5.64 -7.72
N GLY A 49 -12.77 4.61 -8.30
CA GLY A 49 -11.47 4.74 -8.93
C GLY A 49 -10.87 3.42 -9.33
N ALA A 50 -9.82 3.52 -10.11
CA ALA A 50 -8.98 2.40 -10.47
C ALA A 50 -7.52 2.81 -10.65
N VAL A 51 -6.63 1.86 -10.42
CA VAL A 51 -5.18 2.01 -10.63
C VAL A 51 -4.69 0.86 -11.49
N THR A 52 -3.95 1.18 -12.55
CA THR A 52 -3.23 0.23 -13.39
C THR A 52 -1.73 0.41 -13.14
N ILE A 53 -1.01 -0.69 -12.96
CA ILE A 53 0.43 -0.70 -12.72
C ILE A 53 1.09 -1.69 -13.69
N LEU A 54 2.11 -1.24 -14.41
CA LEU A 54 2.85 -2.04 -15.38
C LEU A 54 4.36 -1.74 -15.29
N PRO A 55 5.23 -2.71 -15.64
CA PRO A 55 6.67 -2.44 -15.68
C PRO A 55 7.01 -1.35 -16.69
N LYS A 56 8.09 -0.62 -16.43
CA LYS A 56 8.63 0.30 -17.41
C LYS A 56 9.50 -0.44 -18.44
N PRO A 57 9.52 0.00 -19.72
CA PRO A 57 10.43 -0.54 -20.73
C PRO A 57 11.92 -0.44 -20.35
N SER A 58 12.29 0.48 -19.46
CA SER A 58 13.66 0.61 -18.96
C SER A 58 14.06 -0.48 -17.95
N GLY A 59 13.12 -1.30 -17.47
CA GLY A 59 13.35 -2.29 -16.42
C GLY A 59 13.55 -1.71 -15.01
N VAL A 60 13.30 -0.41 -14.80
CA VAL A 60 13.50 0.29 -13.52
C VAL A 60 12.22 0.98 -13.09
N GLY A 61 11.67 0.53 -11.96
CA GLY A 61 10.37 0.95 -11.43
C GLY A 61 9.18 0.47 -12.27
N VAL A 62 8.00 0.89 -11.83
CA VAL A 62 6.71 0.63 -12.49
C VAL A 62 6.05 1.95 -12.89
N LEU A 63 5.29 1.93 -13.97
CA LEU A 63 4.40 3.02 -14.34
C LEU A 63 3.07 2.79 -13.63
N VAL A 64 2.60 3.79 -12.88
CA VAL A 64 1.30 3.79 -12.23
C VAL A 64 0.41 4.78 -12.96
N SER A 65 -0.77 4.34 -13.39
CA SER A 65 -1.82 5.19 -13.94
C SER A 65 -3.04 5.08 -13.03
N ALA A 66 -3.48 6.21 -12.49
CA ALA A 66 -4.55 6.28 -11.51
C ALA A 66 -5.67 7.21 -11.97
N HIS A 67 -6.92 6.76 -11.81
CA HIS A 67 -8.12 7.49 -12.18
C HIS A 67 -9.15 7.36 -11.06
N PHE A 68 -9.65 8.49 -10.55
CA PHE A 68 -10.62 8.55 -9.46
C PHE A 68 -11.73 9.55 -9.77
N TRP A 69 -12.93 9.24 -9.33
CA TRP A 69 -14.13 10.07 -9.54
C TRP A 69 -15.11 9.94 -8.36
N GLY A 70 -16.14 10.77 -8.36
CA GLY A 70 -17.07 10.87 -7.20
C GLY A 70 -16.36 11.38 -5.94
N ILE A 71 -15.37 12.25 -6.13
CA ILE A 71 -14.60 12.89 -5.06
C ILE A 71 -15.55 13.85 -4.32
N PRO A 72 -15.66 13.80 -2.97
CA PRO A 72 -16.57 14.67 -2.24
C PRO A 72 -16.21 16.16 -2.33
N ASP A 73 -17.22 17.01 -2.54
CA ASP A 73 -17.10 18.47 -2.58
C ASP A 73 -16.98 19.05 -1.15
N ASN A 74 -15.85 18.80 -0.49
CA ASN A 74 -15.56 19.27 0.87
C ASN A 74 -14.12 19.78 1.03
N GLU A 75 -13.49 20.18 -0.08
CA GLU A 75 -12.09 20.63 -0.17
C GLU A 75 -11.07 19.60 0.37
N GLN A 76 -11.48 18.36 0.62
CA GLN A 76 -10.65 17.35 1.26
C GLN A 76 -9.79 16.62 0.23
N GLN A 77 -8.48 16.67 0.45
CA GLN A 77 -7.54 15.80 -0.24
C GLN A 77 -7.75 14.37 0.23
N LEU A 78 -8.00 13.46 -0.71
CA LEU A 78 -8.05 12.02 -0.40
C LEU A 78 -6.67 11.43 -0.60
N VAL A 79 -6.27 10.54 0.29
CA VAL A 79 -5.00 9.82 0.16
C VAL A 79 -5.25 8.37 -0.19
N TYR A 80 -4.33 7.75 -0.92
CA TYR A 80 -4.46 6.38 -1.37
C TYR A 80 -3.15 5.64 -1.20
N HIS A 81 -3.26 4.40 -0.73
CA HIS A 81 -2.15 3.55 -0.38
C HIS A 81 -2.37 2.12 -0.83
N ILE A 82 -1.27 1.37 -0.95
CA ILE A 82 -1.30 -0.09 -1.03
C ILE A 82 -1.19 -0.65 0.40
N HIS A 83 -2.11 -1.54 0.76
CA HIS A 83 -2.19 -2.16 2.07
C HIS A 83 -1.72 -3.61 2.06
N GLN A 84 -1.18 -4.09 3.19
CA GLN A 84 -0.46 -5.36 3.31
C GLN A 84 -1.32 -6.65 3.21
N LYS A 85 -2.65 -6.54 3.04
CA LYS A 85 -3.55 -7.69 2.86
C LYS A 85 -4.59 -7.41 1.77
N PRO A 86 -5.10 -8.46 1.11
CA PRO A 86 -6.24 -8.31 0.21
C PRO A 86 -7.50 -7.88 0.97
N VAL A 87 -8.38 -7.18 0.27
CA VAL A 87 -9.76 -6.95 0.67
C VAL A 87 -10.48 -8.31 0.80
N PRO A 88 -11.04 -8.63 1.97
CA PRO A 88 -11.81 -9.85 2.20
C PRO A 88 -13.11 -9.88 1.38
N LYS A 89 -13.75 -11.06 1.36
CA LYS A 89 -15.01 -11.28 0.62
C LYS A 89 -16.17 -10.36 1.04
N ASP A 90 -16.20 -9.94 2.30
CA ASP A 90 -17.21 -8.99 2.81
C ASP A 90 -16.93 -7.54 2.41
N GLY A 91 -15.80 -7.28 1.72
CA GLY A 91 -15.42 -5.95 1.26
C GLY A 91 -14.93 -5.02 2.38
N ASN A 92 -14.65 -5.51 3.59
CA ASN A 92 -14.23 -4.64 4.68
C ASN A 92 -12.80 -4.09 4.46
N CYS A 93 -12.70 -2.80 4.16
CA CYS A 93 -11.41 -2.13 3.93
C CYS A 93 -10.50 -2.10 5.16
N TYR A 94 -11.04 -2.21 6.39
CA TYR A 94 -10.20 -2.24 7.61
C TYR A 94 -9.42 -3.55 7.75
N SER A 95 -9.91 -4.63 7.16
CA SER A 95 -9.26 -5.94 7.18
C SER A 95 -8.00 -6.02 6.32
N THR A 96 -7.74 -5.01 5.46
CA THR A 96 -6.52 -4.94 4.65
C THR A 96 -5.26 -4.65 5.49
N GLY A 97 -5.42 -4.31 6.78
CA GLY A 97 -4.30 -4.12 7.70
C GLY A 97 -3.57 -2.79 7.49
N ALA A 98 -2.30 -2.71 7.88
CA ALA A 98 -1.45 -1.53 7.70
C ALA A 98 -1.04 -1.33 6.23
N HIS A 99 -0.35 -0.24 5.95
CA HIS A 99 0.25 0.02 4.62
C HIS A 99 1.32 -1.04 4.31
N LEU A 100 1.59 -1.26 3.01
CA LEU A 100 2.73 -2.04 2.57
C LEU A 100 4.02 -1.31 2.97
N ASP A 101 4.69 -1.82 4.01
CA ASP A 101 5.88 -1.22 4.60
C ASP A 101 6.93 -2.28 4.98
N PRO A 102 7.51 -2.97 3.98
CA PRO A 102 8.45 -4.08 4.22
C PRO A 102 9.77 -3.63 4.87
N TYR A 103 10.08 -2.33 4.84
CA TYR A 103 11.33 -1.77 5.37
C TYR A 103 11.16 -1.03 6.69
N GLY A 104 9.98 -1.14 7.32
CA GLY A 104 9.75 -0.71 8.70
C GLY A 104 9.81 0.80 8.92
N ARG A 105 9.36 1.59 7.94
CA ARG A 105 9.34 3.06 8.05
C ARG A 105 8.39 3.57 9.13
N GLY A 106 7.20 2.97 9.22
CA GLY A 106 6.09 3.39 10.07
C GLY A 106 5.40 4.67 9.61
N ASP A 107 4.42 5.12 10.40
CA ASP A 107 3.54 6.27 10.14
C ASP A 107 3.87 7.51 10.99
N ALA A 108 4.82 7.40 11.91
CA ALA A 108 5.15 8.45 12.88
C ALA A 108 5.66 9.76 12.26
N THR A 109 6.18 9.72 11.03
CA THR A 109 6.64 10.90 10.31
C THR A 109 6.10 10.83 8.90
N PRO A 110 5.36 11.86 8.42
CA PRO A 110 4.84 11.89 7.06
C PRO A 110 5.91 11.62 6.01
N CYS A 111 5.50 11.08 4.87
CA CYS A 111 6.38 10.90 3.73
C CYS A 111 6.95 12.26 3.26
N ASP A 112 8.26 12.30 3.03
CA ASP A 112 8.93 13.43 2.38
C ASP A 112 9.15 13.08 0.91
N ILE A 113 8.47 13.81 0.03
CA ILE A 113 8.59 13.65 -1.42
C ILE A 113 10.01 13.91 -1.95
N ASN A 114 10.84 14.65 -1.20
CA ASN A 114 12.24 14.89 -1.56
C ASN A 114 13.16 13.74 -1.13
N ALA A 115 12.64 12.78 -0.34
CA ALA A 115 13.33 11.57 0.10
C ALA A 115 12.40 10.35 0.01
N PRO A 116 11.85 10.02 -1.18
CA PRO A 116 10.77 9.05 -1.32
C PRO A 116 11.19 7.61 -0.96
N GLN A 117 12.49 7.30 -1.02
CA GLN A 117 13.05 6.04 -0.53
C GLN A 117 12.88 5.82 0.98
N THR A 118 12.57 6.89 1.72
CA THR A 118 12.27 6.82 3.15
C THR A 118 10.78 6.66 3.41
N CYS A 119 9.90 6.67 2.41
CA CYS A 119 8.47 6.51 2.63
C CYS A 119 8.09 5.03 2.70
N GLN A 120 6.90 4.75 3.24
CA GLN A 120 6.34 3.39 3.12
C GLN A 120 6.19 3.06 1.64
N VAL A 121 6.50 1.82 1.26
CA VAL A 121 6.44 1.39 -0.15
C VAL A 121 5.04 1.61 -0.72
N GLY A 122 4.01 1.33 0.07
CA GLY A 122 2.61 1.54 -0.29
C GLY A 122 2.10 2.97 -0.19
N ASP A 123 2.89 3.94 0.30
CA ASP A 123 2.46 5.34 0.42
C ASP A 123 2.54 6.09 -0.92
N LEU A 124 1.52 5.87 -1.77
CA LEU A 124 1.48 6.46 -3.11
C LEU A 124 1.19 7.96 -3.07
N SER A 125 0.25 8.40 -2.23
CA SER A 125 -0.07 9.82 -2.09
C SER A 125 1.06 10.65 -1.51
N GLY A 126 1.79 10.13 -0.52
CA GLY A 126 2.94 10.81 0.05
C GLY A 126 4.06 11.00 -0.98
N LYS A 127 4.29 9.99 -1.84
CA LYS A 127 5.34 10.04 -2.88
C LYS A 127 4.93 10.85 -4.12
N HIS A 128 3.66 10.82 -4.51
CA HIS A 128 3.22 11.27 -5.85
C HIS A 128 2.09 12.30 -5.85
N GLY A 129 1.64 12.70 -4.65
CA GLY A 129 0.57 13.67 -4.45
C GLY A 129 -0.79 13.01 -4.16
N PRO A 130 -1.64 13.70 -3.36
CA PRO A 130 -2.97 13.21 -3.02
C PRO A 130 -3.94 13.33 -4.20
N ILE A 131 -5.10 12.69 -4.07
CA ILE A 131 -6.24 12.89 -4.95
C ILE A 131 -6.88 14.23 -4.61
N TRP A 132 -6.98 15.10 -5.61
CA TRP A 132 -7.71 16.35 -5.52
C TRP A 132 -8.33 16.69 -6.88
N ALA A 133 -9.60 17.07 -6.88
CA ALA A 133 -10.28 17.61 -8.05
C ALA A 133 -11.25 18.70 -7.60
N PRO A 134 -11.55 19.70 -8.45
CA PRO A 134 -12.68 20.60 -8.24
C PRO A 134 -14.01 19.85 -8.19
N ASP A 135 -15.06 20.56 -7.75
CA ASP A 135 -16.40 19.99 -7.65
C ASP A 135 -16.87 19.37 -8.96
N ASN A 136 -17.39 18.14 -8.88
CA ASN A 136 -17.88 17.34 -10.01
C ASN A 136 -16.82 16.97 -11.07
N GLU A 137 -15.53 17.12 -10.78
CA GLU A 137 -14.44 16.71 -11.68
C GLU A 137 -13.80 15.38 -11.27
N GLU A 138 -13.07 14.79 -12.21
CA GLU A 138 -12.32 13.56 -12.01
C GLU A 138 -10.82 13.87 -11.82
N PHE A 139 -10.13 13.01 -11.07
CA PHE A 139 -8.68 13.08 -10.92
C PHE A 139 -8.01 11.97 -11.72
N THR A 140 -7.10 12.34 -12.62
CA THR A 140 -6.27 11.40 -13.37
C THR A 140 -4.81 11.78 -13.24
N THR A 141 -3.94 10.79 -13.01
CA THR A 141 -2.49 11.00 -12.97
C THR A 141 -1.74 9.78 -13.47
N THR A 142 -0.52 9.99 -13.96
CA THR A 142 0.43 8.93 -14.31
C THR A 142 1.82 9.31 -13.81
N TYR A 143 2.48 8.39 -13.11
CA TYR A 143 3.82 8.61 -12.55
C TYR A 143 4.62 7.32 -12.50
N THR A 144 5.93 7.44 -12.31
CA THR A 144 6.78 6.27 -12.03
C THR A 144 6.87 6.07 -10.52
N ASP A 145 6.55 4.87 -10.04
CA ASP A 145 6.95 4.44 -8.71
C ASP A 145 8.22 3.60 -8.80
N TRP A 146 9.23 3.98 -8.04
CA TRP A 146 10.55 3.33 -8.07
C TRP A 146 10.69 2.18 -7.08
N PHE A 147 9.71 1.97 -6.19
CA PHE A 147 9.86 1.12 -5.00
C PHE A 147 8.87 -0.04 -4.97
N LEU A 148 7.82 -0.01 -5.78
CA LEU A 148 6.90 -1.14 -5.97
C LEU A 148 7.52 -2.24 -6.83
N SER A 149 7.24 -3.49 -6.45
CA SER A 149 7.60 -4.68 -7.22
C SER A 149 6.35 -5.47 -7.63
N ASN A 150 6.32 -5.98 -8.86
CA ASN A 150 5.32 -6.94 -9.31
C ASN A 150 5.84 -8.39 -9.34
N VAL A 151 7.04 -8.63 -8.82
CA VAL A 151 7.68 -9.95 -8.74
C VAL A 151 7.25 -10.65 -7.45
N GLU A 152 6.59 -11.80 -7.57
CA GLU A 152 6.12 -12.56 -6.41
C GLU A 152 7.29 -13.02 -5.52
N GLY A 153 7.14 -12.83 -4.22
CA GLY A 153 8.17 -13.17 -3.21
C GLY A 153 9.12 -12.03 -2.86
N GLU A 154 9.17 -10.95 -3.66
CA GLU A 154 9.93 -9.75 -3.30
C GLU A 154 9.24 -8.97 -2.16
N PRO A 155 9.99 -8.31 -1.26
CA PRO A 155 9.40 -7.59 -0.13
C PRO A 155 8.37 -6.52 -0.51
N ALA A 156 8.59 -5.88 -1.67
CA ALA A 156 7.72 -4.83 -2.20
C ALA A 156 6.60 -5.34 -3.13
N PHE A 157 6.34 -6.65 -3.15
CA PHE A 157 5.32 -7.26 -3.99
C PHE A 157 3.91 -6.76 -3.65
N PHE A 158 3.26 -6.12 -4.62
CA PHE A 158 1.90 -5.58 -4.44
C PHE A 158 0.80 -6.41 -5.12
N GLY A 159 1.16 -7.38 -5.97
CA GLY A 159 0.24 -7.97 -6.94
C GLY A 159 -0.99 -8.69 -6.37
N ASN A 160 -0.93 -9.17 -5.12
CA ASN A 160 -2.04 -9.83 -4.41
C ASN A 160 -2.60 -9.00 -3.23
N LEU A 161 -2.23 -7.72 -3.16
CA LEU A 161 -2.58 -6.81 -2.09
C LEU A 161 -3.80 -5.97 -2.47
N SER A 162 -4.04 -4.88 -1.73
CA SER A 162 -5.17 -4.00 -1.97
C SER A 162 -4.78 -2.53 -2.07
N LEU A 163 -5.51 -1.81 -2.93
CA LEU A 163 -5.58 -0.36 -2.95
C LEU A 163 -6.64 0.10 -1.94
N VAL A 164 -6.35 1.13 -1.16
CA VAL A 164 -7.30 1.78 -0.24
C VAL A 164 -7.24 3.28 -0.43
N VAL A 165 -8.40 3.94 -0.47
CA VAL A 165 -8.54 5.40 -0.44
C VAL A 165 -9.06 5.83 0.92
N HIS A 166 -8.48 6.88 1.49
CA HIS A 166 -8.83 7.45 2.78
C HIS A 166 -9.29 8.91 2.66
N ALA A 167 -10.17 9.31 3.57
CA ALA A 167 -10.40 10.73 3.87
C ALA A 167 -9.27 11.28 4.75
N ALA A 168 -9.25 12.60 4.99
CA ALA A 168 -8.20 13.24 5.79
C ALA A 168 -8.22 12.86 7.28
N ASP A 169 -9.32 12.28 7.79
CA ASP A 169 -9.40 11.71 9.14
C ASP A 169 -8.86 10.26 9.21
N ASN A 170 -8.23 9.78 8.13
CA ASN A 170 -7.74 8.42 7.91
C ASN A 170 -8.82 7.33 7.78
N SER A 171 -10.11 7.69 7.78
CA SER A 171 -11.17 6.72 7.52
C SER A 171 -11.01 6.09 6.13
N ARG A 172 -11.18 4.76 6.04
CA ARG A 172 -11.06 4.02 4.78
C ARG A 172 -12.36 4.12 4.01
N LEU A 173 -12.38 4.91 2.94
CA LEU A 173 -13.56 5.19 2.14
C LEU A 173 -13.89 4.02 1.21
N ALA A 174 -12.92 3.58 0.43
CA ALA A 174 -13.09 2.51 -0.54
C ALA A 174 -11.79 1.73 -0.73
N CYS A 175 -11.91 0.49 -1.21
CA CYS A 175 -10.77 -0.38 -1.43
C CYS A 175 -11.03 -1.40 -2.54
N GLY A 176 -9.97 -1.93 -3.13
CA GLY A 176 -10.01 -2.93 -4.19
C GLY A 176 -8.77 -3.81 -4.19
N ASN A 177 -8.89 -5.06 -4.65
CA ASN A 177 -7.74 -5.96 -4.79
C ASN A 177 -7.01 -5.68 -6.09
N PHE A 178 -5.68 -5.76 -6.06
CA PHE A 178 -4.91 -5.92 -7.28
C PHE A 178 -5.15 -7.30 -7.86
N VAL A 179 -5.32 -7.34 -9.18
CA VAL A 179 -5.40 -8.55 -9.99
C VAL A 179 -4.54 -8.36 -11.22
N GLU A 180 -3.90 -9.43 -11.67
CA GLU A 180 -3.21 -9.47 -12.95
C GLU A 180 -4.23 -9.35 -14.09
N LEU A 181 -3.99 -8.40 -15.01
CA LEU A 181 -4.70 -8.30 -16.27
C LEU A 181 -4.07 -9.28 -17.27
N LYS A 182 -4.89 -10.23 -17.73
CA LYS A 182 -4.55 -11.19 -18.78
C LYS A 182 -4.84 -10.65 -20.16
#